data_AF-A0A2A4RP91-F1
#
_entry.id   AF-A0A2A4RP91-F1
#
_cell.length_a   1.000
_cell.length_b   1.000
_cell.length_c   1.000
_cell.angle_alpha   90.00
_cell.angle_beta   90.00
_cell.angle_gamma   90.00
#
_symmetry.space_group_name_H-M   'P 1'
#
loop_
_entity.id
_entity.type
_entity.pdbx_description
1 polymer ?
#
loop_
_entity_poly.entity_id
_entity_poly.type
_entity_poly.pdbx_seq_one_letter_code
_entity_poly.pdbx_strand_id
1 'polypeptide(L)'
;MPETNKPDSYKSDAHQEELLSHNYDGIQEYDNPIPGWWHMIFLGSCIFAVLYVVVVHFTPMIPPREVRLANKIAAAEEIQFGKLREMPMDEVKLQTIMGSESWLATGKSIFNGTCTVCHGKQAQGITGLGLNLTDDNYLYVKEMMDIVDLVTNGTENKKMPAQTLLNTNEIAMVAAYAASLRGTNVPGPDGSDAGEVIAPFPAPIQGDDEG
;
A
#
# COMPACT_ATOMS: atom_id res chain seq x y z
N MET A 1 -39.62 -13.83 75.26
CA MET A 1 -38.48 -12.94 75.52
C MET A 1 -37.60 -12.93 74.27
N PRO A 2 -36.95 -11.80 73.96
CA PRO A 2 -37.01 -11.16 72.64
C PRO A 2 -35.79 -11.46 71.77
N GLU A 3 -35.94 -11.39 70.45
CA GLU A 3 -34.84 -10.99 69.58
C GLU A 3 -35.17 -9.64 68.93
N THR A 4 -34.16 -8.79 68.98
CA THR A 4 -34.18 -7.36 68.86
C THR A 4 -34.22 -6.92 67.41
N ASN A 5 -35.16 -6.02 67.12
CA ASN A 5 -35.25 -5.23 65.91
C ASN A 5 -33.96 -4.41 65.67
N LYS A 6 -33.29 -4.65 64.54
CA LYS A 6 -32.33 -3.72 63.94
C LYS A 6 -32.94 -3.22 62.64
N PRO A 7 -33.13 -1.90 62.45
CA PRO A 7 -33.67 -1.40 61.20
C PRO A 7 -32.53 -1.33 60.18
N ASP A 8 -32.52 -2.25 59.20
CA ASP A 8 -31.64 -2.10 58.04
C ASP A 8 -32.20 -0.98 57.17
N SER A 9 -31.54 0.18 57.30
CA SER A 9 -31.87 1.44 56.66
C SER A 9 -31.36 1.49 55.21
N TYR A 10 -31.94 0.68 54.34
CA TYR A 10 -31.87 0.91 52.90
C TYR A 10 -33.29 0.91 52.33
N LYS A 11 -33.87 2.10 52.22
CA LYS A 11 -35.04 2.31 51.36
C LYS A 11 -34.51 2.32 49.93
N SER A 12 -34.46 1.15 49.28
CA SER A 12 -34.39 1.10 47.83
C SER A 12 -35.73 1.62 47.31
N ASP A 13 -35.70 2.71 46.57
CA ASP A 13 -36.87 3.23 45.88
C ASP A 13 -37.57 2.08 45.14
N ALA A 14 -38.88 1.96 45.35
CA ALA A 14 -39.67 0.78 45.02
C ALA A 14 -39.41 0.24 43.61
N HIS A 15 -38.80 -0.94 43.51
CA HIS A 15 -39.01 -1.79 42.35
C HIS A 15 -40.42 -2.35 42.49
N GLN A 16 -41.36 -1.92 41.64
CA GLN A 16 -42.68 -2.52 41.60
C GLN A 16 -42.53 -3.94 41.03
N GLU A 17 -42.65 -4.95 41.88
CA GLU A 17 -42.67 -6.38 41.53
C GLU A 17 -43.99 -6.78 40.83
N GLU A 18 -44.55 -5.91 39.99
CA GLU A 18 -45.81 -6.18 39.30
C GLU A 18 -45.55 -7.08 38.10
N LEU A 19 -46.12 -8.29 38.14
CA LEU A 19 -46.05 -9.26 37.05
C LEU A 19 -47.16 -8.97 36.05
N LEU A 20 -46.83 -9.07 34.77
CA LEU A 20 -47.82 -9.05 33.71
C LEU A 20 -48.75 -10.27 33.82
N SER A 21 -50.01 -10.10 33.43
CA SER A 21 -51.08 -11.09 33.66
C SER A 21 -50.95 -12.40 32.89
N HIS A 22 -50.04 -12.48 31.92
CA HIS A 22 -49.84 -13.66 31.08
C HIS A 22 -48.69 -14.52 31.60
N ASN A 23 -48.92 -15.83 31.67
CA ASN A 23 -47.92 -16.81 32.01
C ASN A 23 -47.63 -17.67 30.78
N TYR A 24 -46.36 -17.70 30.38
CA TYR A 24 -45.88 -18.51 29.26
C TYR A 24 -45.01 -19.64 29.80
N ASP A 25 -45.58 -20.84 29.90
CA ASP A 25 -44.85 -22.05 30.33
C ASP A 25 -44.08 -21.87 31.65
N GLY A 26 -44.73 -21.26 32.64
CA GLY A 26 -44.14 -20.98 33.95
C GLY A 26 -43.29 -19.71 34.02
N ILE A 27 -42.96 -19.07 32.89
CA ILE A 27 -42.24 -17.78 32.83
C ILE A 27 -43.26 -16.64 32.84
N GLN A 28 -43.00 -15.64 33.68
CA GLN A 28 -43.78 -14.41 33.80
C GLN A 28 -42.85 -13.20 33.70
N GLU A 29 -43.36 -12.11 33.15
CA GLU A 29 -42.60 -10.90 32.86
C GLU A 29 -42.93 -9.80 33.87
N TYR A 30 -41.91 -9.05 34.30
CA TYR A 30 -42.07 -7.90 35.20
C TYR A 30 -42.40 -6.64 34.41
N ASP A 31 -43.38 -5.86 34.87
CA ASP A 31 -43.68 -4.52 34.34
C ASP A 31 -42.77 -3.46 34.98
N ASN A 32 -41.46 -3.65 34.80
CA ASN A 32 -40.45 -2.73 35.32
C ASN A 32 -40.14 -1.62 34.29
N PRO A 33 -40.03 -0.35 34.74
CA PRO A 33 -39.59 0.71 33.86
C PRO A 33 -38.14 0.45 33.43
N ILE A 34 -37.82 0.75 32.17
CA ILE A 34 -36.47 0.60 31.64
C ILE A 34 -35.46 1.45 32.45
N PRO A 35 -34.26 0.95 32.76
CA PRO A 35 -33.31 1.68 33.60
C PRO A 35 -32.98 3.07 33.04
N GLY A 36 -32.88 4.07 33.93
CA GLY A 36 -32.61 5.45 33.52
C GLY A 36 -31.31 5.61 32.73
N TRP A 37 -30.24 4.90 33.12
CA TRP A 37 -28.97 4.92 32.39
C TRP A 37 -29.08 4.37 30.97
N TRP A 38 -29.97 3.38 30.74
CA TRP A 38 -30.18 2.79 29.42
C TRP A 38 -30.84 3.80 28.48
N HIS A 39 -31.83 4.56 28.96
CA HIS A 39 -32.42 5.67 28.21
C HIS A 39 -31.40 6.75 27.85
N MET A 40 -30.49 7.08 28.76
CA MET A 40 -29.44 8.07 28.51
C MET A 40 -28.51 7.62 27.39
N ILE A 41 -28.10 6.35 27.37
CA ILE A 41 -27.28 5.79 26.28
C ILE A 41 -28.07 5.76 24.97
N PHE A 42 -29.33 5.33 25.01
CA PHE A 42 -30.19 5.29 23.82
C PHE A 42 -30.33 6.68 23.20
N LEU A 43 -30.76 7.68 23.98
CA LEU A 43 -30.90 9.06 23.52
C LEU A 43 -29.55 9.67 23.11
N GLY A 44 -28.47 9.37 23.83
CA GLY A 44 -27.12 9.80 23.48
C GLY A 44 -26.68 9.26 22.11
N SER A 45 -26.99 8.00 21.81
CA SER A 45 -26.69 7.40 20.51
C SER A 45 -27.49 8.04 19.37
N CYS A 46 -28.78 8.36 19.60
CA CYS A 46 -29.60 9.08 18.63
C CYS A 46 -29.02 10.49 18.35
N ILE A 47 -28.64 11.22 19.40
CA ILE A 47 -28.03 12.55 19.25
C ILE A 47 -26.70 12.44 18.49
N PHE A 48 -25.85 11.48 18.85
CA PHE A 48 -24.58 11.23 18.16
C PHE A 48 -24.79 10.91 16.68
N ALA A 49 -25.78 10.07 16.34
CA ALA A 49 -26.09 9.72 14.94
C ALA A 49 -26.50 10.95 14.12
N VAL A 50 -27.36 11.80 14.67
CA VAL A 50 -27.77 13.05 14.00
C VAL A 50 -26.58 13.98 13.82
N LEU A 51 -25.78 14.20 14.87
CA LEU A 51 -24.58 15.03 14.78
C LEU A 51 -23.57 14.48 13.77
N TYR A 52 -23.36 13.17 13.73
CA TYR A 52 -22.46 12.53 12.78
C TYR A 52 -22.90 12.77 11.33
N VAL A 53 -24.19 12.57 11.03
CA VAL A 53 -24.73 12.82 9.68
C VAL A 53 -24.57 14.29 9.30
N VAL A 54 -24.89 15.22 10.20
CA VAL A 54 -24.71 16.66 9.98
C VAL A 54 -23.25 16.98 9.67
N VAL A 55 -22.32 16.55 10.52
CA VAL A 55 -20.89 16.85 10.37
C VAL A 55 -20.33 16.23 9.09
N VAL A 56 -20.61 14.95 8.81
CA VAL A 56 -20.00 14.23 7.67
C VAL A 56 -20.60 14.64 6.32
N HIS A 57 -21.90 14.95 6.26
CA HIS A 57 -22.57 15.20 4.97
C HIS A 57 -22.92 16.67 4.72
N PHE A 58 -23.10 17.48 5.75
CA PHE A 58 -23.61 18.85 5.63
C PHE A 58 -22.62 19.92 6.07
N THR A 59 -21.42 19.53 6.53
CA THR A 59 -20.35 20.47 6.87
C THR A 59 -19.07 20.18 6.09
N PRO A 60 -18.21 21.19 5.83
CA PRO A 60 -16.91 20.98 5.18
C PRO A 60 -15.83 20.44 6.12
N MET A 61 -16.17 20.13 7.38
CA MET A 61 -15.20 19.71 8.40
C MET A 61 -14.52 18.38 8.06
N ILE A 62 -15.28 17.43 7.48
CA ILE A 62 -14.77 16.12 7.09
C ILE A 62 -14.86 16.03 5.57
N PRO A 63 -13.73 16.07 4.84
CA PRO A 63 -13.77 15.93 3.40
C PRO A 63 -14.29 14.54 2.99
N PRO A 64 -14.91 14.44 1.80
CA PRO A 64 -15.36 13.17 1.25
C PRO A 64 -14.27 12.11 1.20
N ARG A 65 -14.65 10.83 1.15
CA ARG A 65 -13.71 9.71 1.21
C ARG A 65 -12.67 9.76 0.10
N GLU A 66 -13.07 10.16 -1.10
CA GLU A 66 -12.21 10.27 -2.27
C GLU A 66 -11.13 11.32 -2.07
N VAL A 67 -11.48 12.47 -1.49
CA VAL A 67 -10.51 13.53 -1.17
C VAL A 67 -9.57 13.09 -0.07
N ARG A 68 -10.08 12.42 0.98
CA ARG A 68 -9.20 11.88 2.05
C ARG A 68 -8.24 10.82 1.53
N LEU A 69 -8.71 9.95 0.65
CA LEU A 69 -7.88 8.93 0.02
C LEU A 69 -6.82 9.60 -0.86
N ALA A 70 -7.22 10.55 -1.71
CA ALA A 70 -6.30 11.31 -2.54
C ALA A 70 -5.23 12.01 -1.70
N ASN A 71 -5.61 12.67 -0.59
CA ASN A 71 -4.66 13.31 0.31
C ASN A 71 -3.70 12.31 0.98
N LYS A 72 -4.19 11.12 1.35
CA LYS A 72 -3.35 10.06 1.92
C LYS A 72 -2.38 9.49 0.89
N ILE A 73 -2.82 9.29 -0.35
CA ILE A 73 -1.97 8.84 -1.45
C ILE A 73 -0.92 9.92 -1.74
N ALA A 74 -1.32 11.17 -1.90
CA ALA A 74 -0.39 12.28 -2.15
C ALA A 74 0.65 12.43 -1.03
N ALA A 75 0.26 12.29 0.24
CA ALA A 75 1.20 12.33 1.36
C ALA A 75 2.15 11.12 1.36
N ALA A 76 1.67 9.92 1.03
CA ALA A 76 2.51 8.74 0.92
C ALA A 76 3.48 8.84 -0.28
N GLU A 77 3.02 9.36 -1.41
CA GLU A 77 3.85 9.63 -2.59
C GLU A 77 4.89 10.71 -2.32
N GLU A 78 4.57 11.74 -1.52
CA GLU A 78 5.55 12.76 -1.15
C GLU A 78 6.66 12.19 -0.27
N ILE A 79 6.30 11.37 0.72
CA ILE A 79 7.28 10.71 1.59
C ILE A 79 8.14 9.74 0.77
N GLN A 80 7.52 8.91 -0.07
CA GLN A 80 8.24 7.88 -0.82
C GLN A 80 8.97 8.42 -2.05
N PHE A 81 8.43 9.41 -2.74
CA PHE A 81 8.89 9.82 -4.07
C PHE A 81 9.13 11.32 -4.21
N GLY A 82 8.89 12.13 -3.17
CA GLY A 82 9.13 13.59 -3.22
C GLY A 82 10.56 13.92 -3.59
N LYS A 83 11.54 13.28 -2.92
CA LYS A 83 12.97 13.42 -3.24
C LYS A 83 13.28 12.99 -4.67
N LEU A 84 12.76 11.84 -5.11
CA LEU A 84 13.00 11.35 -6.48
C LEU A 84 12.38 12.27 -7.55
N ARG A 85 11.24 12.90 -7.27
CA ARG A 85 10.56 13.82 -8.20
C ARG A 85 11.40 15.06 -8.51
N GLU A 86 12.14 15.55 -7.53
CA GLU A 86 13.01 16.72 -7.70
C GLU A 86 14.33 16.39 -8.40
N MET A 87 14.78 15.13 -8.32
CA MET A 87 16.00 14.69 -8.97
C MET A 87 15.83 14.64 -10.50
N PRO A 88 16.78 15.21 -11.28
CA PRO A 88 16.80 15.04 -12.72
C PRO A 88 16.93 13.56 -13.10
N MET A 89 16.45 13.20 -14.29
CA MET A 89 16.63 11.85 -14.82
C MET A 89 18.07 11.70 -15.33
N ASP A 90 18.96 11.29 -14.44
CA ASP A 90 20.38 11.08 -14.71
C ASP A 90 20.92 9.83 -13.99
N GLU A 91 22.20 9.54 -14.21
CA GLU A 91 22.90 8.39 -13.61
C GLU A 91 22.86 8.45 -12.08
N VAL A 92 23.01 9.63 -11.49
CA VAL A 92 23.01 9.83 -10.03
C VAL A 92 21.66 9.41 -9.44
N LYS A 93 20.55 9.74 -10.09
CA LYS A 93 19.21 9.29 -9.67
C LYS A 93 19.12 7.77 -9.67
N LEU A 94 19.58 7.09 -10.72
CA LEU A 94 19.56 5.63 -10.77
C LEU A 94 20.45 5.00 -9.69
N GLN A 95 21.67 5.52 -9.48
CA GLN A 95 22.58 5.05 -8.43
C GLN A 95 21.99 5.23 -7.03
N THR A 96 21.29 6.34 -6.80
CA THR A 96 20.61 6.61 -5.52
C THR A 96 19.46 5.64 -5.30
N ILE A 97 18.68 5.34 -6.36
CA ILE A 97 17.62 4.33 -6.30
C ILE A 97 18.20 2.93 -6.02
N MET A 98 19.29 2.55 -6.69
CA MET A 98 19.96 1.28 -6.45
C MET A 98 20.49 1.13 -5.02
N GLY A 99 20.82 2.24 -4.37
CA GLY A 99 21.33 2.26 -3.00
C GLY A 99 20.25 2.25 -1.92
N SER A 100 18.97 2.35 -2.29
CA SER A 100 17.84 2.35 -1.35
C SER A 100 17.02 1.07 -1.48
N GLU A 101 16.88 0.32 -0.39
CA GLU A 101 16.12 -0.94 -0.40
C GLU A 101 14.64 -0.71 -0.73
N SER A 102 14.04 0.38 -0.25
CA SER A 102 12.61 0.69 -0.44
C SER A 102 12.28 1.03 -1.91
N TRP A 103 13.10 1.87 -2.55
CA TRP A 103 12.91 2.22 -3.96
C TRP A 103 13.24 1.05 -4.88
N LEU A 104 14.27 0.27 -4.55
CA LEU A 104 14.61 -0.93 -5.32
C LEU A 104 13.52 -2.00 -5.22
N ALA A 105 12.90 -2.17 -4.04
CA ALA A 105 11.75 -3.06 -3.85
C ALA A 105 10.53 -2.60 -4.67
N THR A 106 10.32 -1.28 -4.80
CA THR A 106 9.29 -0.72 -5.68
C THR A 106 9.59 -1.04 -7.15
N GLY A 107 10.83 -0.82 -7.60
CA GLY A 107 11.29 -1.19 -8.94
C GLY A 107 11.10 -2.68 -9.25
N LYS A 108 11.38 -3.55 -8.28
CA LYS A 108 11.11 -5.00 -8.36
C LYS A 108 9.63 -5.31 -8.53
N SER A 109 8.75 -4.63 -7.80
CA SER A 109 7.30 -4.79 -7.92
C SER A 109 6.82 -4.44 -9.33
N ILE A 110 7.29 -3.32 -9.88
CA ILE A 110 6.99 -2.88 -11.25
C ILE A 110 7.51 -3.92 -12.26
N PHE A 111 8.76 -4.38 -12.10
CA PHE A 111 9.34 -5.40 -12.97
C PHE A 111 8.51 -6.69 -12.98
N ASN A 112 8.05 -7.13 -11.80
CA ASN A 112 7.22 -8.32 -11.67
C ASN A 112 5.88 -8.18 -12.38
N GLY A 113 5.24 -7.01 -12.29
CA GLY A 113 3.96 -6.73 -12.94
C GLY A 113 4.04 -6.62 -14.46
N THR A 114 5.17 -6.15 -15.00
CA THR A 114 5.25 -5.70 -16.41
C THR A 114 6.31 -6.43 -17.23
N CYS A 115 7.50 -6.67 -16.68
CA CYS A 115 8.68 -7.06 -17.45
C CYS A 115 8.92 -8.58 -17.48
N THR A 116 8.50 -9.30 -16.44
CA THR A 116 8.74 -10.75 -16.30
C THR A 116 8.10 -11.58 -17.40
N VAL A 117 7.07 -11.06 -18.07
CA VAL A 117 6.39 -11.74 -19.18
C VAL A 117 7.36 -12.02 -20.33
N CYS A 118 8.33 -11.13 -20.58
CA CYS A 118 9.31 -11.28 -21.65
C CYS A 118 10.70 -11.64 -21.15
N HIS A 119 11.13 -11.06 -20.02
CA HIS A 119 12.47 -11.27 -19.48
C HIS A 119 12.55 -12.42 -18.46
N GLY A 120 11.44 -13.07 -18.14
CA GLY A 120 11.40 -14.17 -17.17
C GLY A 120 11.31 -13.70 -15.72
N LYS A 121 10.90 -14.62 -14.83
CA LYS A 121 10.64 -14.32 -13.41
C LYS A 121 11.87 -13.88 -12.62
N GLN A 122 13.05 -14.31 -13.06
CA GLN A 122 14.33 -13.96 -12.47
C GLN A 122 15.17 -13.11 -13.43
N ALA A 123 14.51 -12.51 -14.44
CA ALA A 123 15.15 -11.74 -15.51
C ALA A 123 16.15 -12.53 -16.38
N GLN A 124 16.05 -13.87 -16.39
CA GLN A 124 16.95 -14.77 -17.10
C GLN A 124 16.72 -14.84 -18.62
N GLY A 125 15.76 -14.09 -19.15
CA GLY A 125 15.35 -14.12 -20.55
C GLY A 125 14.41 -15.29 -20.91
N ILE A 126 13.82 -15.18 -22.10
CA ILE A 126 12.94 -16.19 -22.71
C ILE A 126 13.27 -16.22 -24.20
N THR A 127 13.57 -17.41 -24.74
CA THR A 127 13.94 -17.59 -26.16
C THR A 127 12.93 -16.94 -27.10
N GLY A 128 13.41 -16.03 -27.94
CA GLY A 128 12.61 -15.33 -28.95
C GLY A 128 11.72 -14.20 -28.42
N LEU A 129 11.69 -13.96 -27.10
CA LEU A 129 10.84 -12.95 -26.49
C LEU A 129 11.62 -11.86 -25.72
N GLY A 130 12.58 -12.24 -24.88
CA GLY A 130 13.37 -11.28 -24.10
C GLY A 130 14.75 -11.81 -23.75
N LEU A 131 15.70 -10.88 -23.61
CA LEU A 131 17.09 -11.17 -23.27
C LEU A 131 17.25 -11.38 -21.76
N ASN A 132 18.33 -12.05 -21.38
CA ASN A 132 18.80 -12.12 -20.01
C ASN A 132 19.28 -10.73 -19.57
N LEU A 133 18.87 -10.29 -18.38
CA LEU A 133 19.28 -9.01 -17.80
C LEU A 133 20.22 -9.19 -16.61
N THR A 134 20.59 -10.44 -16.31
CA THR A 134 21.39 -10.80 -15.13
C THR A 134 22.86 -11.09 -15.43
N ASP A 135 23.20 -11.24 -16.71
CA ASP A 135 24.56 -11.50 -17.18
C ASP A 135 25.24 -10.20 -17.67
N ASP A 136 26.43 -10.33 -18.24
CA ASP A 136 27.23 -9.21 -18.71
C ASP A 136 27.00 -8.83 -20.18
N ASN A 137 26.15 -9.57 -20.90
CA ASN A 137 25.94 -9.39 -22.34
C ASN A 137 24.76 -8.46 -22.60
N TYR A 138 25.02 -7.35 -23.29
CA TYR A 138 24.00 -6.37 -23.64
C TYR A 138 23.99 -6.09 -25.13
N LEU A 139 22.81 -6.11 -25.73
CA LEU A 139 22.61 -5.85 -27.16
C LEU A 139 22.36 -4.37 -27.47
N TYR A 140 21.62 -3.68 -26.60
CA TYR A 140 21.15 -2.32 -26.82
C TYR A 140 21.62 -1.33 -25.75
N VAL A 141 22.30 -1.81 -24.72
CA VAL A 141 22.74 -1.03 -23.56
C VAL A 141 24.26 -0.98 -23.59
N LYS A 142 24.82 0.21 -23.39
CA LYS A 142 26.24 0.47 -23.18
C LYS A 142 26.46 1.17 -21.84
N GLU A 143 25.52 2.01 -21.45
CA GLU A 143 25.51 2.79 -20.21
C GLU A 143 24.19 2.61 -19.46
N MET A 144 24.16 2.89 -18.16
CA MET A 144 22.99 2.64 -17.32
C MET A 144 21.74 3.41 -17.81
N MET A 145 21.93 4.61 -18.36
CA MET A 145 20.86 5.46 -18.89
C MET A 145 20.21 4.89 -20.16
N ASP A 146 20.90 4.03 -20.92
CA ASP A 146 20.30 3.38 -22.09
C ASP A 146 19.13 2.47 -21.67
N ILE A 147 19.13 1.96 -20.44
CA ILE A 147 18.01 1.18 -19.89
C ILE A 147 16.76 2.08 -19.75
N VAL A 148 16.93 3.31 -19.27
CA VAL A 148 15.83 4.29 -19.17
C VAL A 148 15.27 4.59 -20.56
N ASP A 149 16.15 4.81 -21.54
CA ASP A 149 15.74 5.08 -22.91
C ASP A 149 15.01 3.90 -23.55
N LEU A 150 15.48 2.67 -23.33
CA LEU A 150 14.85 1.45 -23.83
C LEU A 150 13.49 1.20 -23.18
N VAL A 151 13.34 1.44 -21.88
CA VAL A 151 12.05 1.31 -21.19
C VAL A 151 11.08 2.38 -21.69
N THR A 152 11.55 3.62 -21.89
CA THR A 152 10.73 4.75 -22.32
C THR A 152 10.28 4.61 -23.76
N ASN A 153 11.22 4.31 -24.66
CA ASN A 153 11.01 4.40 -26.11
C ASN A 153 10.90 3.03 -26.80
N GLY A 154 11.26 1.94 -26.12
CA GLY A 154 11.33 0.62 -26.72
C GLY A 154 12.44 0.50 -27.76
N THR A 155 12.30 -0.50 -28.63
CA THR A 155 13.22 -0.76 -29.76
C THR A 155 12.53 -0.52 -31.10
N GLU A 156 13.28 -0.13 -32.13
CA GLU A 156 12.73 0.13 -33.47
C GLU A 156 11.94 -1.05 -34.06
N ASN A 157 12.41 -2.27 -33.81
CA ASN A 157 11.76 -3.50 -34.28
C ASN A 157 10.61 -3.98 -33.37
N LYS A 158 10.26 -3.20 -32.34
CA LYS A 158 9.20 -3.50 -31.35
C LYS A 158 9.35 -4.84 -30.62
N LYS A 159 10.55 -5.42 -30.60
CA LYS A 159 10.85 -6.62 -29.80
C LYS A 159 10.76 -6.31 -28.31
N MET A 160 11.18 -5.11 -27.92
CA MET A 160 10.86 -4.48 -26.64
C MET A 160 9.93 -3.27 -26.90
N PRO A 161 8.71 -3.26 -26.36
CA PRO A 161 7.77 -2.15 -26.52
C PRO A 161 8.07 -1.00 -25.54
N ALA A 162 7.78 0.22 -25.98
CA ALA A 162 7.77 1.41 -25.13
C ALA A 162 6.76 1.26 -23.99
N GLN A 163 7.16 1.58 -22.76
CA GLN A 163 6.28 1.54 -21.60
C GLN A 163 5.52 2.86 -21.43
N THR A 164 4.29 2.89 -21.94
CA THR A 164 3.44 4.10 -21.92
C THR A 164 2.59 4.24 -20.65
N LEU A 165 2.51 3.21 -19.83
CA LEU A 165 1.73 3.19 -18.59
C LEU A 165 2.55 3.62 -17.36
N LEU A 166 3.88 3.65 -17.47
CA LEU A 166 4.76 4.02 -16.39
C LEU A 166 5.06 5.52 -16.42
N ASN A 167 5.05 6.15 -15.25
CA ASN A 167 5.52 7.51 -15.10
C ASN A 167 7.06 7.55 -15.02
N THR A 168 7.64 8.75 -15.11
CA THR A 168 9.10 8.96 -15.14
C THR A 168 9.84 8.35 -13.94
N ASN A 169 9.28 8.42 -12.73
CA ASN A 169 9.92 7.83 -11.55
C ASN A 169 9.81 6.30 -11.54
N GLU A 170 8.68 5.75 -11.99
CA GLU A 170 8.50 4.30 -12.16
C GLU A 170 9.50 3.74 -13.20
N ILE A 171 9.74 4.48 -14.29
CA ILE A 171 10.77 4.14 -15.28
C ILE A 171 12.16 4.15 -14.63
N ALA A 172 12.50 5.18 -13.86
CA ALA A 172 13.79 5.22 -13.15
C ALA A 172 13.94 4.02 -12.19
N MET A 173 12.90 3.69 -11.44
CA MET A 173 12.92 2.59 -10.47
C MET A 173 13.05 1.22 -11.14
N VAL A 174 12.31 0.96 -12.22
CA VAL A 174 12.42 -0.32 -12.94
C VAL A 174 13.75 -0.43 -13.68
N ALA A 175 14.28 0.67 -14.21
CA ALA A 175 15.59 0.70 -14.85
C ALA A 175 16.72 0.45 -13.85
N ALA A 176 16.70 1.11 -12.68
CA ALA A 176 17.63 0.87 -11.58
C ALA A 176 17.55 -0.58 -11.07
N TYR A 177 16.33 -1.13 -10.92
CA TYR A 177 16.16 -2.53 -10.57
C TYR A 177 16.75 -3.46 -11.63
N ALA A 178 16.47 -3.24 -12.91
CA ALA A 178 17.04 -4.02 -14.00
C ALA A 178 18.59 -3.96 -14.02
N ALA A 179 19.17 -2.78 -13.80
CA ALA A 179 20.62 -2.61 -13.66
C ALA A 179 21.18 -3.39 -12.46
N SER A 180 20.47 -3.40 -11.32
CA SER A 180 20.89 -4.10 -10.10
C SER A 180 20.91 -5.63 -10.22
N LEU A 181 20.24 -6.19 -11.22
CA LEU A 181 20.19 -7.64 -11.46
C LEU A 181 21.46 -8.16 -12.12
N ARG A 182 22.24 -7.29 -12.76
CA ARG A 182 23.50 -7.65 -13.40
C ARG A 182 24.47 -8.30 -12.41
N GLY A 183 25.08 -9.41 -12.81
CA GLY A 183 26.01 -10.18 -11.98
C GLY A 183 25.34 -11.23 -11.09
N THR A 184 24.00 -11.30 -11.06
CA THR A 184 23.29 -12.44 -10.43
C THR A 184 23.36 -13.71 -11.27
N ASN A 185 23.71 -13.60 -12.57
CA ASN A 185 24.08 -14.69 -13.47
C ASN A 185 23.07 -15.85 -13.45
N VAL A 186 21.78 -15.54 -13.53
CA VAL A 186 20.73 -16.55 -13.57
C VAL A 186 20.80 -17.24 -14.94
N PRO A 187 20.91 -18.59 -15.00
CA PRO A 187 20.95 -19.30 -16.28
C PRO A 187 19.70 -19.05 -17.11
N GLY A 188 19.90 -18.49 -18.30
CA GLY A 188 18.89 -18.29 -19.32
C GLY A 188 18.88 -19.41 -20.36
N PRO A 189 17.85 -19.48 -21.22
CA PRO A 189 17.82 -20.40 -22.35
C PRO A 189 18.75 -19.94 -23.49
N ASP A 190 19.06 -20.82 -24.44
CA ASP A 190 19.94 -20.50 -25.58
C ASP A 190 19.49 -19.22 -26.32
N GLY A 191 20.45 -18.33 -26.56
CA GLY A 191 20.25 -17.06 -27.27
C GLY A 191 19.63 -15.94 -26.43
N SER A 192 19.42 -16.16 -25.12
CA SER A 192 19.02 -15.09 -24.19
C SER A 192 20.19 -14.17 -23.80
N ASP A 193 21.43 -14.63 -23.95
CA ASP A 193 22.70 -13.96 -23.65
C ASP A 193 23.27 -13.16 -24.84
N ALA A 194 22.41 -12.76 -25.79
CA ALA A 194 22.85 -12.06 -26.99
C ALA A 194 23.33 -10.63 -26.67
N GLY A 195 24.50 -10.27 -27.20
CA GLY A 195 25.07 -8.92 -27.03
C GLY A 195 26.58 -8.95 -26.95
N GLU A 196 27.14 -7.84 -26.50
CA GLU A 196 28.56 -7.71 -26.16
C GLU A 196 28.72 -7.47 -24.67
N VAL A 197 29.88 -7.87 -24.13
CA VAL A 197 30.24 -7.56 -22.76
C VAL A 197 30.54 -6.08 -22.65
N ILE A 198 29.79 -5.37 -21.80
CA ILE A 198 29.97 -3.93 -21.56
C ILE A 198 30.69 -3.67 -20.23
N ALA A 199 31.19 -2.45 -20.04
CA ALA A 199 31.75 -2.04 -18.76
C ALA A 199 30.70 -2.18 -17.63
N PRO A 200 31.11 -2.51 -16.38
CA PRO A 200 30.21 -2.57 -15.24
C PRO A 200 29.45 -1.25 -15.05
N PHE A 201 28.20 -1.34 -14.59
CA PHE A 201 27.46 -0.14 -14.23
C PHE A 201 28.07 0.54 -13.01
N PRO A 202 27.95 1.88 -12.91
CA PRO A 202 28.31 2.65 -11.73
C PRO A 202 27.72 2.07 -10.45
N ALA A 203 28.49 2.13 -9.36
CA ALA A 203 28.08 1.58 -8.06
C ALA A 203 26.89 2.38 -7.46
N PRO A 204 26.05 1.75 -6.62
CA PRO A 204 25.01 2.44 -5.89
C PRO A 204 25.56 3.56 -5.00
N ILE A 205 24.84 4.67 -4.90
CA ILE A 205 25.08 5.72 -3.91
C ILE A 205 24.16 5.40 -2.73
N GLN A 206 24.72 5.21 -1.54
CA GLN A 206 23.93 4.95 -0.33
C GLN A 206 22.90 6.06 -0.16
N GLY A 207 21.63 5.67 -0.26
CA GLY A 207 20.51 6.52 0.06
C GLY A 207 20.35 6.58 1.57
N ASP A 208 20.02 7.77 2.07
CA ASP A 208 19.37 7.97 3.34
C ASP A 208 18.03 7.22 3.32
N ASP A 209 17.99 6.05 3.96
CA ASP A 209 16.84 5.12 4.06
C ASP A 209 15.67 5.68 4.91
N GLU A 210 15.37 6.97 4.78
CA GLU A 210 14.22 7.61 5.42
C GLU A 210 13.02 7.53 4.47
N GLY A 211 12.47 6.31 4.35
CA GLY A 211 11.21 6.03 3.65
C GLY A 211 9.97 6.11 4.54
#